data_AF-A0A7J3QSF3-F1
#
_entry.id   AF-A0A7J3QSF3-F1
#
_cell.length_a   1.000
_cell.length_b   1.000
_cell.length_c   1.000
_cell.angle_alpha   90.00
_cell.angle_beta   90.00
_cell.angle_gamma   90.00
#
_symmetry.space_group_name_H-M   'P 1'
#
loop_
_entity.id
_entity.type
_entity.pdbx_description
1 polymer ?
#
loop_
_entity_poly.entity_id
_entity_poly.type
_entity_poly.pdbx_seq_one_letter_code
_entity_poly.pdbx_strand_id
1 'polypeptide(L)'
;MKVCLISPPYNSAVKSVVGVSSPPLGLAYIASVLRQSHEVKIIDSNILNYTIGDVERELRSFNPDVVGITSVTPSIYEAYKVAETAKKVREDCTVVLGGPHATFMPRQTMEECKYIDIIIRSGFTASINSGAGGLPGPPGPIIGRFRNDSPYAIA
;
A
#
# COMPACT_ATOMS: atom_id res chain seq x y z
N MET A 1 3.65 3.33 18.04
CA MET A 1 2.54 3.63 17.12
C MET A 1 1.87 2.34 16.71
N LYS A 2 0.58 2.39 16.38
CA LYS A 2 -0.20 1.31 15.80
C LYS A 2 -0.24 1.46 14.29
N VAL A 3 0.21 0.46 13.55
CA VAL A 3 0.26 0.46 12.08
C VAL A 3 -0.62 -0.65 11.55
N CYS A 4 -1.58 -0.32 10.68
CA CYS A 4 -2.40 -1.31 10.00
C CYS A 4 -2.01 -1.38 8.52
N LEU A 5 -1.63 -2.56 8.05
CA LEU A 5 -1.27 -2.82 6.66
C LEU A 5 -2.38 -3.60 5.98
N ILE A 6 -2.94 -3.09 4.88
CA ILE A 6 -4.18 -3.60 4.30
C ILE A 6 -3.97 -3.95 2.82
N SER A 7 -4.32 -5.18 2.46
CA SER A 7 -4.70 -5.54 1.10
C SER A 7 -6.21 -5.35 0.98
N PRO A 8 -6.69 -4.41 0.13
CA PRO A 8 -8.10 -4.04 0.06
C PRO A 8 -8.99 -5.19 -0.43
N PRO A 9 -10.30 -5.14 -0.16
CA PRO A 9 -11.25 -6.15 -0.62
C PRO A 9 -11.54 -5.95 -2.10
N TYR A 10 -10.89 -6.71 -2.99
CA TYR A 10 -11.14 -6.62 -4.43
C TYR A 10 -11.30 -8.00 -5.05
N ASN A 11 -12.04 -8.07 -6.16
CA ASN A 11 -12.17 -9.33 -6.88
C ASN A 11 -10.88 -9.60 -7.70
N SER A 12 -10.00 -10.42 -7.15
CA SER A 12 -8.81 -10.88 -7.86
C SER A 12 -9.20 -11.88 -8.93
N ALA A 13 -8.93 -11.55 -10.20
CA ALA A 13 -9.15 -12.45 -11.34
C ALA A 13 -8.44 -13.81 -11.15
N VAL A 14 -7.25 -13.80 -10.54
CA VAL A 14 -6.53 -15.04 -10.21
C VAL A 14 -7.36 -15.88 -9.22
N LYS A 15 -7.84 -15.28 -8.13
CA LYS A 15 -8.70 -15.99 -7.16
C LYS A 15 -9.99 -16.49 -7.82
N SER A 16 -10.62 -15.70 -8.69
CA SER A 16 -11.86 -16.10 -9.38
C SER A 16 -11.65 -17.29 -10.33
N VAL A 17 -10.47 -17.42 -10.94
CA VAL A 17 -10.18 -18.44 -11.96
C VAL A 17 -9.54 -19.69 -11.36
N VAL A 18 -8.58 -19.55 -10.44
CA VAL A 18 -7.81 -20.67 -9.89
C VAL A 18 -8.14 -21.00 -8.43
N GLY A 19 -8.99 -20.20 -7.77
CA GLY A 19 -9.37 -20.42 -6.36
C GLY A 19 -8.25 -20.13 -5.34
N VAL A 20 -7.07 -19.70 -5.80
CA VAL A 20 -5.89 -19.45 -4.96
C VAL A 20 -5.60 -17.95 -4.89
N SER A 21 -5.27 -17.47 -3.69
CA SER A 21 -4.72 -16.14 -3.46
C SER A 21 -3.33 -16.27 -2.82
N SER A 22 -2.36 -15.52 -3.33
CA SER A 22 -1.05 -15.42 -2.68
C SER A 22 -1.10 -14.36 -1.57
N PRO A 23 -0.45 -14.58 -0.42
CA PRO A 23 -0.38 -13.56 0.62
C PRO A 23 0.40 -12.33 0.11
N PRO A 24 0.11 -11.12 0.63
CA PRO A 24 0.79 -9.89 0.23
C PRO A 24 2.19 -9.85 0.83
N LEU A 25 3.15 -10.52 0.18
CA LEU A 25 4.54 -10.64 0.66
C LEU A 25 5.20 -9.30 0.93
N GLY A 26 4.92 -8.28 0.12
CA GLY A 26 5.43 -6.92 0.35
C GLY A 26 4.94 -6.33 1.69
N LEU A 27 3.67 -6.54 2.03
CA LEU A 27 3.14 -6.11 3.32
C LEU A 27 3.71 -6.94 4.47
N ALA A 28 3.90 -8.25 4.28
CA ALA A 28 4.51 -9.11 5.28
C ALA A 28 5.98 -8.71 5.59
N TYR A 29 6.73 -8.32 4.56
CA TYR A 29 8.09 -7.80 4.70
C TYR A 29 8.11 -6.45 5.43
N ILE A 30 7.24 -5.50 5.05
CA ILE A 30 7.14 -4.23 5.78
C ILE A 30 6.74 -4.47 7.25
N ALA A 31 5.79 -5.38 7.49
CA ALA A 31 5.37 -5.72 8.84
C ALA A 31 6.50 -6.33 9.69
N SER A 32 7.35 -7.19 9.11
CA SER A 32 8.43 -7.83 9.88
C SER A 32 9.43 -6.80 10.41
N VAL A 33 9.73 -5.76 9.61
CA VAL A 33 10.61 -4.66 10.01
C VAL A 33 9.91 -3.76 11.04
N LEU A 34 8.67 -3.33 10.77
CA LEU A 34 7.95 -2.41 11.65
C LEU A 34 7.64 -2.99 13.04
N ARG A 35 7.45 -4.32 13.15
CA ARG A 35 7.17 -5.00 14.43
C ARG A 35 8.28 -4.89 15.46
N GLN A 36 9.49 -4.49 15.06
CA GLN A 36 10.59 -4.27 16.00
C GLN A 36 10.36 -3.06 16.90
N SER A 37 9.55 -2.09 16.48
CA SER A 37 9.33 -0.82 17.20
C SER A 37 7.86 -0.39 17.29
N HIS A 38 6.95 -1.08 16.61
CA HIS A 38 5.55 -0.70 16.49
C HIS A 38 4.61 -1.89 16.63
N GLU A 39 3.37 -1.61 17.02
CA GLU A 39 2.30 -2.61 17.01
C GLU A 39 1.73 -2.67 15.59
N VAL A 40 1.83 -3.84 14.94
CA VAL A 40 1.50 -3.97 13.51
C VAL A 40 0.45 -5.04 13.27
N LYS A 41 -0.62 -4.66 12.59
CA LYS A 41 -1.70 -5.56 12.14
C LYS A 41 -1.71 -5.64 10.62
N ILE A 42 -1.81 -6.84 10.06
CA ILE A 42 -2.03 -7.05 8.63
C ILE A 42 -3.49 -7.48 8.43
N ILE A 43 -4.19 -6.84 7.50
CA ILE A 43 -5.51 -7.24 7.04
C ILE A 43 -5.37 -7.63 5.56
N ASP A 44 -5.53 -8.92 5.27
CA ASP A 44 -5.68 -9.39 3.91
C ASP A 44 -7.16 -9.65 3.63
N SER A 45 -7.84 -8.63 3.08
CA SER A 45 -9.28 -8.73 2.84
C SER A 45 -9.65 -9.80 1.82
N ASN A 46 -8.73 -10.15 0.90
CA ASN A 46 -8.99 -11.18 -0.10
C ASN A 46 -8.96 -12.57 0.52
N ILE A 47 -8.03 -12.83 1.43
CA ILE A 47 -7.97 -14.11 2.16
C ILE A 47 -9.10 -14.20 3.17
N LEU A 48 -9.38 -13.11 3.89
CA LEU A 48 -10.40 -13.07 4.94
C LEU A 48 -11.83 -12.97 4.39
N ASN A 49 -12.00 -12.78 3.08
CA ASN A 49 -13.28 -12.47 2.42
C ASN A 49 -14.01 -11.28 3.06
N TYR A 50 -13.23 -10.27 3.46
CA TYR A 50 -13.76 -9.07 4.09
C TYR A 50 -14.42 -8.15 3.08
N THR A 51 -15.43 -7.46 3.55
CA THR A 51 -16.00 -6.27 2.90
C THR A 51 -15.32 -5.01 3.45
N ILE A 52 -15.63 -3.85 2.85
CA ILE A 52 -15.21 -2.56 3.42
C ILE A 52 -15.76 -2.35 4.83
N GLY A 53 -16.96 -2.85 5.13
CA GLY A 53 -17.54 -2.76 6.49
C GLY A 53 -16.77 -3.59 7.52
N ASP A 54 -16.21 -4.73 7.12
CA ASP A 54 -15.34 -5.53 7.99
C ASP A 54 -14.00 -4.81 8.21
N VAL A 55 -13.43 -4.22 7.17
CA VAL A 55 -12.23 -3.39 7.29
C VAL A 55 -12.48 -2.21 8.25
N GLU A 56 -13.63 -1.54 8.17
CA GLU A 56 -14.00 -0.48 9.10
C GLU A 56 -14.03 -0.97 10.54
N ARG A 57 -14.67 -2.13 10.79
CA ARG A 57 -14.74 -2.74 12.12
C ARG A 57 -13.35 -3.01 12.69
N GLU A 58 -12.46 -3.58 11.88
CA GLU A 58 -11.07 -3.86 12.27
C GLU A 58 -10.27 -2.58 12.54
N LEU A 59 -10.47 -1.55 11.72
CA LEU A 59 -9.85 -0.24 11.91
C LEU A 59 -10.34 0.44 13.18
N ARG A 60 -11.64 0.39 13.50
CA ARG A 60 -12.20 0.93 14.75
C ARG A 60 -11.65 0.22 15.98
N SER A 61 -11.56 -1.11 15.92
CA SER A 61 -11.05 -1.92 17.03
C SER A 61 -9.55 -1.69 17.27
N PHE A 62 -8.76 -1.65 16.19
CA PHE A 62 -7.31 -1.49 16.30
C PHE A 62 -6.88 -0.04 16.54
N ASN A 63 -7.64 0.92 15.99
CA ASN A 63 -7.43 2.36 16.04
C ASN A 63 -6.00 2.81 15.62
N PRO A 64 -5.57 2.52 14.37
CA PRO A 64 -4.19 2.76 13.94
C PRO A 64 -3.83 4.24 13.80
N ASP A 65 -2.58 4.58 14.12
CA ASP A 65 -2.00 5.89 13.81
C ASP A 65 -1.63 6.01 12.32
N VAL A 66 -1.29 4.87 11.69
CA VAL A 66 -0.91 4.78 10.27
C VAL A 66 -1.62 3.61 9.60
N VAL A 67 -2.20 3.85 8.42
CA VAL A 67 -2.75 2.82 7.53
C VAL A 67 -1.93 2.76 6.25
N GLY A 68 -1.27 1.63 6.01
CA GLY A 68 -0.56 1.34 4.77
C GLY A 68 -1.40 0.45 3.87
N ILE A 69 -1.66 0.87 2.64
CA ILE A 69 -2.53 0.16 1.69
C ILE A 69 -1.69 -0.27 0.49
N THR A 70 -1.80 -1.52 0.07
CA THR A 70 -1.24 -1.97 -1.22
C THR A 70 -2.29 -1.87 -2.32
N SER A 71 -1.87 -1.49 -3.52
CA SER A 71 -2.75 -1.32 -4.67
C SER A 71 -2.18 -1.91 -5.95
N VAL A 72 -3.03 -2.69 -6.61
CA VAL A 72 -2.91 -3.07 -8.03
C VAL A 72 -4.03 -2.40 -8.80
N THR A 73 -3.93 -2.31 -10.13
CA THR A 73 -4.94 -1.63 -10.95
C THR A 73 -6.39 -2.04 -10.67
N PRO A 74 -6.76 -3.34 -10.56
CA PRO A 74 -8.15 -3.70 -10.27
C PRO A 74 -8.59 -3.39 -8.84
N SER A 75 -7.66 -3.08 -7.92
CA SER A 75 -7.96 -2.84 -6.51
C SER A 75 -8.00 -1.36 -6.14
N ILE A 76 -7.75 -0.44 -7.08
CA ILE A 76 -7.50 0.97 -6.75
C ILE A 76 -8.72 1.65 -6.11
N TYR A 77 -9.92 1.45 -6.65
CA TYR A 77 -11.13 2.07 -6.08
C TYR A 77 -11.46 1.51 -4.70
N GLU A 78 -11.16 0.23 -4.45
CA GLU A 78 -11.32 -0.37 -3.12
C GLU A 78 -10.25 0.16 -2.16
N ALA A 79 -9.03 0.42 -2.63
CA ALA A 79 -8.01 1.11 -1.85
C ALA A 79 -8.45 2.53 -1.46
N TYR A 80 -9.13 3.27 -2.34
CA TYR A 80 -9.68 4.60 -2.02
C TYR A 80 -10.76 4.53 -0.94
N LYS A 81 -11.65 3.53 -0.99
CA LYS A 81 -12.64 3.30 0.06
C LYS A 81 -11.96 3.00 1.40
N VAL A 82 -10.91 2.17 1.40
CA VAL A 82 -10.13 1.90 2.63
C VAL A 82 -9.47 3.18 3.17
N ALA A 83 -8.89 4.01 2.29
CA ALA A 83 -8.28 5.29 2.67
C ALA A 83 -9.31 6.25 3.30
N GLU A 84 -10.48 6.40 2.66
CA GLU A 84 -11.59 7.18 3.20
C GLU A 84 -12.06 6.63 4.55
N THR A 85 -12.25 5.32 4.67
CA THR A 85 -12.66 4.67 5.92
C THR A 85 -11.65 4.90 7.04
N ALA A 86 -10.35 4.82 6.76
CA ALA A 86 -9.31 5.11 7.74
C ALA A 86 -9.45 6.52 8.33
N LYS A 87 -9.63 7.53 7.47
CA LYS A 87 -9.83 8.93 7.88
C LYS A 87 -11.17 9.15 8.61
N LYS A 88 -12.23 8.41 8.25
CA LYS A 88 -13.52 8.44 8.97
C LYS A 88 -13.44 7.84 10.37
N VAL A 89 -12.66 6.76 10.53
CA VAL A 89 -12.43 6.14 11.83
C VAL A 89 -11.56 7.03 12.71
N ARG A 90 -10.56 7.66 12.11
CA ARG A 90 -9.60 8.51 12.80
C ARG A 90 -9.06 9.59 11.87
N GLU A 91 -9.44 10.84 12.13
CA GLU A 91 -9.15 11.98 11.25
C GLU A 91 -7.63 12.25 11.13
N ASP A 92 -6.87 12.08 12.22
CA ASP A 92 -5.42 12.26 12.28
C ASP A 92 -4.62 11.05 11.76
N CYS A 93 -5.29 9.98 11.30
CA CYS A 93 -4.63 8.79 10.79
C CYS A 93 -3.83 9.10 9.52
N THR A 94 -2.55 8.73 9.47
CA THR A 94 -1.74 8.87 8.24
C THR A 94 -2.01 7.70 7.31
N VAL A 95 -2.45 7.99 6.09
CA VAL A 95 -2.73 7.00 5.04
C VAL A 95 -1.62 7.00 4.00
N VAL A 96 -1.01 5.83 3.84
CA VAL A 96 0.08 5.57 2.89
C VAL A 96 -0.40 4.57 1.85
N LEU A 97 -0.25 4.89 0.57
CA LEU A 97 -0.54 3.97 -0.52
C LEU A 97 0.73 3.53 -1.24
N GLY A 98 0.85 2.24 -1.53
CA GLY A 98 1.91 1.69 -2.35
C GLY A 98 1.40 0.61 -3.31
N GLY A 99 2.33 -0.12 -3.92
CA GLY A 99 2.03 -1.19 -4.89
C GLY A 99 2.07 -0.71 -6.34
N PRO A 100 1.93 -1.64 -7.32
CA PRO A 100 2.13 -1.33 -8.74
C PRO A 100 1.32 -0.13 -9.24
N HIS A 101 0.03 -0.02 -8.90
CA HIS A 101 -0.79 1.08 -9.41
C HIS A 101 -0.28 2.44 -8.93
N ALA A 102 -0.07 2.59 -7.62
CA ALA A 102 0.45 3.82 -7.02
C ALA A 102 1.86 4.18 -7.53
N THR A 103 2.68 3.17 -7.85
CA THR A 103 4.01 3.38 -8.46
C THR A 103 3.95 3.99 -9.85
N PHE A 104 3.04 3.47 -10.70
CA PHE A 104 2.92 3.86 -12.11
C PHE A 104 2.06 5.11 -12.31
N MET A 105 1.06 5.34 -11.45
CA MET A 105 0.07 6.42 -11.62
C MET A 105 -0.02 7.38 -10.41
N PRO A 106 1.11 7.79 -9.77
CA PRO A 106 1.07 8.49 -8.48
C PRO A 106 0.30 9.80 -8.51
N ARG A 107 0.43 10.60 -9.58
CA ARG A 107 -0.27 11.88 -9.71
C ARG A 107 -1.78 11.70 -9.80
N GLN A 108 -2.23 10.85 -10.73
CA GLN A 108 -3.66 10.57 -10.91
C GLN A 108 -4.26 10.01 -9.62
N THR A 109 -3.55 9.10 -8.94
CA THR A 109 -3.98 8.55 -7.66
C THR A 109 -4.20 9.60 -6.57
N MET A 110 -3.29 10.58 -6.45
CA MET A 110 -3.46 11.69 -5.49
C MET A 110 -4.58 12.65 -5.89
N GLU A 111 -4.76 12.90 -7.20
CA GLU A 111 -5.83 13.75 -7.74
C GLU A 111 -7.22 13.12 -7.53
N GLU A 112 -7.34 11.79 -7.66
CA GLU A 112 -8.59 11.05 -7.49
C GLU A 112 -8.97 10.80 -6.02
N CYS A 113 -7.99 10.68 -5.12
CA CYS A 113 -8.24 10.34 -3.72
C CYS A 113 -7.48 11.25 -2.74
N LYS A 114 -8.18 12.28 -2.26
CA LYS A 114 -7.68 13.23 -1.26
C LYS A 114 -7.38 12.65 0.12
N TYR A 115 -7.80 11.42 0.39
CA TYR A 115 -7.61 10.77 1.70
C TYR A 115 -6.24 10.10 1.85
N ILE A 116 -5.46 10.04 0.76
CA ILE A 116 -4.10 9.52 0.76
C ILE A 116 -3.14 10.67 1.07
N ASP A 117 -2.33 10.51 2.12
CA ASP A 117 -1.34 11.52 2.50
C ASP A 117 0.00 11.32 1.79
N ILE A 118 0.36 10.05 1.53
CA ILE A 118 1.67 9.65 1.01
C ILE A 118 1.52 8.51 0.00
N ILE A 119 2.18 8.65 -1.15
CA ILE A 119 2.45 7.52 -2.05
C ILE A 119 3.89 7.06 -1.91
N ILE A 120 4.08 5.75 -1.73
CA ILE A 120 5.36 5.06 -1.84
C ILE A 120 5.43 4.38 -3.20
N ARG A 121 6.43 4.75 -3.99
CA ARG A 121 6.74 4.09 -5.26
C ARG A 121 7.73 2.96 -5.02
N SER A 122 7.62 1.88 -5.79
CA SER A 122 8.60 0.80 -5.85
C SER A 122 9.37 0.90 -7.17
N GLY A 123 10.67 1.19 -7.14
CA GLY A 123 11.47 1.35 -8.36
C GLY A 123 11.63 0.06 -9.17
N PHE A 124 11.35 0.14 -10.47
CA PHE A 124 11.93 -0.75 -11.48
C PHE A 124 13.28 -0.15 -11.87
N THR A 125 14.37 -0.91 -11.81
CA THR A 125 15.66 -0.45 -12.36
C THR A 125 15.59 -0.50 -13.88
N ALA A 126 15.16 0.57 -14.54
CA ALA A 126 15.53 0.79 -15.93
C ALA A 126 16.94 1.37 -15.97
N SER A 127 17.97 0.54 -15.72
CA SER A 127 19.34 0.89 -16.05
C SER A 127 19.56 0.59 -17.52
N ILE A 128 19.18 1.51 -18.39
CA ILE A 128 19.79 1.62 -19.73
C ILE A 128 20.89 2.64 -19.64
N ASN A 129 22.06 2.22 -19.16
CA ASN A 129 23.31 2.87 -19.49
C ASN A 129 24.31 1.80 -19.94
N SER A 130 24.62 1.88 -21.22
CA SER A 130 25.79 1.34 -21.90
C SER A 130 27.07 1.55 -21.08
N GLY A 131 27.81 0.47 -20.82
CA GLY A 131 29.21 0.54 -20.38
C GLY A 131 29.51 -0.23 -19.08
N ALA A 132 30.32 -1.28 -19.24
CA ALA A 132 31.22 -1.90 -18.26
C ALA A 132 30.64 -2.51 -16.96
N GLY A 133 30.54 -3.84 -16.98
CA GLY A 133 31.20 -4.71 -15.98
C GLY A 133 30.84 -4.53 -14.51
N GLY A 134 29.70 -5.07 -14.09
CA GLY A 134 29.39 -5.34 -12.69
C GLY A 134 27.94 -5.74 -12.52
N LEU A 135 27.67 -6.98 -12.08
CA LEU A 135 26.31 -7.39 -11.74
C LEU A 135 25.89 -6.65 -10.46
N PRO A 136 24.81 -5.85 -10.47
CA PRO A 136 24.34 -5.19 -9.27
C PRO A 136 23.76 -6.23 -8.30
N GLY A 137 24.02 -6.04 -7.00
CA GLY A 137 23.29 -6.76 -5.95
C GLY A 137 21.79 -6.48 -6.02
N PRO A 138 20.94 -7.25 -5.30
CA PRO A 138 19.49 -7.08 -5.36
C PRO A 138 19.12 -5.64 -4.98
N PRO A 139 18.40 -4.89 -5.83
CA PRO A 139 18.03 -3.53 -5.52
C PRO A 139 17.06 -3.50 -4.33
N GLY A 140 17.37 -2.68 -3.32
CA GLY A 140 16.41 -2.32 -2.29
C GLY A 140 15.29 -1.45 -2.88
N PRO A 141 14.10 -1.40 -2.24
CA PRO A 141 13.02 -0.54 -2.71
C PRO A 141 13.45 0.93 -2.67
N ILE A 142 13.42 1.62 -3.81
CA ILE A 142 13.57 3.08 -3.86
C ILE A 142 12.26 3.70 -3.38
N ILE A 143 12.26 4.32 -2.20
CA ILE A 143 11.07 4.94 -1.58
C ILE A 143 10.99 6.40 -2.04
N GLY A 144 10.38 6.65 -3.20
CA GLY A 144 9.97 8.00 -3.58
C GLY A 144 8.74 8.43 -2.78
N ARG A 145 8.79 9.58 -2.09
CA ARG A 145 7.69 10.09 -1.27
C ARG A 145 6.93 11.18 -2.02
N PHE A 146 5.77 10.85 -2.58
CA PHE A 146 4.89 11.88 -3.14
C PHE A 146 3.97 12.41 -2.02
N ARG A 147 4.08 13.71 -1.75
CA ARG A 147 3.15 14.48 -0.91
C ARG A 147 2.43 15.49 -1.80
N ASN A 148 1.20 15.84 -1.40
CA ASN A 148 0.37 16.79 -2.15
C ASN A 148 1.07 18.16 -2.37
N ASP A 149 2.03 18.49 -1.49
CA ASP A 149 2.71 19.78 -1.44
C ASP A 149 4.03 19.82 -2.25
N SER A 150 4.48 18.70 -2.82
CA SER A 150 5.71 18.68 -3.64
C SER A 150 5.69 17.58 -4.70
N PRO A 151 5.64 17.93 -6.00
CA PRO A 151 5.60 16.96 -7.10
C PRO A 151 6.92 16.21 -7.36
N TYR A 152 7.98 16.45 -6.59
CA TYR A 152 9.33 15.92 -6.90
C TYR A 152 10.15 15.40 -5.69
N ALA A 153 9.53 15.10 -4.54
CA ALA A 153 10.29 14.56 -3.40
C ALA A 153 10.66 13.07 -3.57
N ILE A 154 11.69 12.83 -4.37
CA ILE A 154 12.52 11.62 -4.29
C ILE A 154 13.49 11.89 -3.12
N ALA A 155 13.38 11.13 -2.03
CA ALA A 155 14.38 11.12 -0.97
C ALA A 155 15.35 9.97 -1.22
#